data_AF-A0A8J7IQG3-F1
#
_entry.id   AF-A0A8J7IQG3-F1
#
_cell.length_a   1.000
_cell.length_b   1.000
_cell.length_c   1.000
_cell.angle_alpha   90.00
_cell.angle_beta   90.00
_cell.angle_gamma   90.00
#
_symmetry.space_group_name_H-M   'P 1'
#
loop_
_entity.id
_entity.type
_entity.pdbx_description
1 polymer ?
#
loop_
_entity_poly.entity_id
_entity_poly.type
_entity_poly.pdbx_seq_one_letter_code
_entity_poly.pdbx_strand_id
1 'polypeptide(L)'
;MNELPEGWTLTKFMDVFDIQGGTQPPKSNFQYEPQPGYIQLLQIRDFGEHPVPTYIRDTHTIKRCTEQDILIARYGASLGRILTGLSGAYNVAMAKVDIPEAIDRRFVYHLLRSEIFQAPLRLVSRSAQNGFNKKDIAEIELPLAPLNEQKRIADKLDALLTRVDTCRERLERIPPILKRFRQAVLAAATSGQLTEDWREENFDIEPALVKKKTYSLAVSKEDLPLLPDTWEWVALGNYAQCSRGRFSVRPRNDPAYFNGEHPFIQIGDLPSEGGWITSHKQTVNEKGLAVSKKFPKGTVVIAIVGSTIGNTGILAYDMCFTDSMIGIDSGYQFSNRYIELFLRHRKEDIRRISYAGGGQPNIKLEVLNPYPFALPPLAEQRKIVCRVDALFAYINHLEAHYQAAHAQVERLTPALLAKAFRGELVPQDPNDESVSSLLEQIRTDRAAQPSKANRAMTSRKTAITKMTKESVKEAIRQLPKDKFSFDELRENLTGDYDSLKDILFTLLSEAEPILTQVFDQEERAMRFFRAGK
;
A
#
# COMPACT_ATOMS: atom_id res chain seq x y z
N MET A 1 -11.21 -34.05 10.50
CA MET A 1 -10.83 -34.44 9.13
C MET A 1 -12.13 -34.48 8.36
N ASN A 2 -12.39 -33.50 7.49
CA ASN A 2 -13.53 -33.64 6.60
C ASN A 2 -13.15 -34.70 5.58
N GLU A 3 -13.96 -35.75 5.50
CA GLU A 3 -13.82 -36.78 4.47
C GLU A 3 -13.89 -36.10 3.10
N LEU A 4 -12.99 -36.49 2.20
CA LEU A 4 -13.07 -36.07 0.81
C LEU A 4 -14.33 -36.67 0.17
N PRO A 5 -14.91 -36.00 -0.84
CA PRO A 5 -16.01 -36.57 -1.62
C PRO A 5 -15.62 -37.92 -2.23
N GLU A 6 -16.63 -38.74 -2.49
CA GLU A 6 -16.45 -39.98 -3.24
C GLU A 6 -15.84 -39.70 -4.62
N GLY A 7 -14.80 -40.45 -4.99
CA GLY A 7 -14.05 -40.24 -6.23
C GLY A 7 -12.85 -39.29 -6.12
N TRP A 8 -12.71 -38.51 -5.05
CA TRP A 8 -11.55 -37.64 -4.83
C TRP A 8 -10.39 -38.38 -4.16
N THR A 9 -9.17 -37.87 -4.34
CA THR A 9 -7.99 -38.33 -3.59
C THR A 9 -7.10 -37.18 -3.14
N LEU A 10 -6.44 -37.35 -2.00
CA LEU A 10 -5.30 -36.50 -1.66
C LEU A 10 -4.08 -36.95 -2.47
N THR A 11 -3.36 -35.97 -2.99
CA THR A 11 -2.11 -36.17 -3.74
C THR A 11 -1.07 -35.19 -3.24
N LYS A 12 0.21 -35.54 -3.29
CA LYS A 12 1.26 -34.56 -3.02
C LYS A 12 1.49 -33.71 -4.26
N PHE A 13 1.83 -32.44 -4.06
CA PHE A 13 2.07 -31.50 -5.16
C PHE A 13 2.98 -32.09 -6.25
N MET A 14 4.13 -32.67 -5.87
CA MET A 14 5.13 -33.16 -6.82
C MET A 14 4.79 -34.52 -7.45
N ASP A 15 3.81 -35.25 -6.91
CA ASP A 15 3.31 -36.47 -7.53
C ASP A 15 2.53 -36.16 -8.81
N VAL A 16 1.94 -34.96 -8.89
CA VAL A 16 1.02 -34.54 -9.96
C VAL A 16 1.60 -33.41 -10.80
N PHE A 17 2.22 -32.42 -10.16
CA PHE A 17 2.77 -31.22 -10.80
C PHE A 17 4.31 -31.21 -10.75
N ASP A 18 4.91 -30.26 -11.46
CA ASP A 18 6.31 -29.86 -11.25
C ASP A 18 6.40 -28.31 -11.28
N ILE A 19 7.55 -27.75 -10.92
CA ILE A 19 7.85 -26.34 -11.07
C ILE A 19 9.14 -26.08 -11.84
N GLN A 20 9.12 -25.03 -12.66
CA GLN A 20 10.27 -24.54 -13.41
C GLN A 20 10.58 -23.09 -13.02
N GLY A 21 11.75 -22.88 -12.41
CA GLY A 21 12.26 -21.53 -12.11
C GLY A 21 12.60 -20.73 -13.37
N GLY A 22 12.45 -19.40 -13.28
CA GLY A 22 12.75 -18.47 -14.37
C GLY A 22 14.24 -18.20 -14.58
N THR A 23 14.53 -17.20 -15.43
CA THR A 23 15.90 -16.79 -15.79
C THR A 23 16.22 -15.41 -15.19
N GLN A 24 17.44 -15.17 -14.71
CA GLN A 24 17.87 -13.84 -14.24
C GLN A 24 19.06 -13.34 -15.07
N PRO A 25 18.80 -12.61 -16.16
CA PRO A 25 19.88 -11.97 -16.92
C PRO A 25 20.46 -10.77 -16.14
N PRO A 26 21.70 -10.37 -16.46
CA PRO A 26 22.30 -9.15 -15.93
C PRO A 26 21.45 -7.92 -16.24
N LYS A 27 21.36 -6.97 -15.29
CA LYS A 27 20.59 -5.73 -15.46
C LYS A 27 21.11 -4.87 -16.62
N SER A 28 22.38 -4.98 -16.97
CA SER A 28 22.98 -4.32 -18.15
C SER A 28 22.33 -4.74 -19.47
N ASN A 29 21.65 -5.89 -19.49
CA ASN A 29 21.01 -6.42 -20.70
C ASN A 29 19.54 -5.98 -20.83
N PHE A 30 19.04 -5.16 -19.92
CA PHE A 30 17.63 -4.79 -19.86
C PHE A 30 17.38 -3.62 -20.82
N GLN A 31 16.35 -3.78 -21.64
CA GLN A 31 15.76 -2.72 -22.45
C GLN A 31 14.36 -2.41 -21.90
N TYR A 32 13.91 -1.17 -22.05
CA TYR A 32 12.58 -0.73 -21.58
C TYR A 32 11.62 -0.41 -22.73
N GLU A 33 12.09 -0.58 -23.96
CA GLU A 33 11.30 -0.44 -25.17
C GLU A 33 11.34 -1.74 -25.97
N PRO A 34 10.24 -2.10 -26.65
CA PRO A 34 10.19 -3.29 -27.49
C PRO A 34 11.14 -3.13 -28.68
N GLN A 35 11.96 -4.16 -28.93
CA GLN A 35 12.93 -4.19 -30.02
C GLN A 35 12.93 -5.56 -30.71
N PRO A 36 13.18 -5.63 -32.03
CA PRO A 36 13.35 -6.90 -32.74
C PRO A 36 14.45 -7.77 -32.10
N GLY A 37 14.17 -9.06 -31.93
CA GLY A 37 15.12 -9.99 -31.30
C GLY A 37 15.19 -9.90 -29.78
N TYR A 38 14.28 -9.17 -29.14
CA TYR A 38 14.08 -9.14 -27.70
C TYR A 38 12.71 -9.74 -27.33
N ILE A 39 12.64 -10.33 -26.14
CA ILE A 39 11.43 -10.87 -25.52
C ILE A 39 11.19 -10.16 -24.20
N GLN A 40 9.93 -9.94 -23.83
CA GLN A 40 9.58 -9.38 -22.53
C GLN A 40 10.03 -10.32 -21.41
N LEU A 41 10.78 -9.80 -20.45
CA LEU A 41 11.08 -10.42 -19.16
C LEU A 41 10.02 -9.98 -18.15
N LEU A 42 9.07 -10.87 -17.91
CA LEU A 42 8.03 -10.73 -16.90
C LEU A 42 8.65 -10.76 -15.51
N GLN A 43 8.21 -9.82 -14.69
CA GLN A 43 8.46 -9.72 -13.26
C GLN A 43 7.12 -9.67 -12.51
N ILE A 44 7.12 -9.99 -11.22
CA ILE A 44 5.88 -10.05 -10.41
C ILE A 44 5.04 -8.76 -10.53
N ARG A 45 5.68 -7.60 -10.61
CA ARG A 45 5.03 -6.29 -10.73
C ARG A 45 4.26 -6.11 -12.05
N ASP A 46 4.64 -6.82 -13.10
CA ASP A 46 4.02 -6.69 -14.42
C ASP A 46 2.61 -7.29 -14.46
N PHE A 47 2.28 -8.15 -13.48
CA PHE A 47 0.93 -8.66 -13.24
C PHE A 47 0.12 -7.77 -12.29
N GLY A 48 0.57 -6.54 -12.01
CA GLY A 48 -0.11 -5.57 -11.16
C GLY A 48 -0.69 -4.40 -11.96
N GLU A 49 -1.23 -3.41 -11.25
CA GLU A 49 -1.85 -2.21 -11.86
C GLU A 49 -0.85 -1.28 -12.57
N HIS A 50 0.44 -1.38 -12.22
CA HIS A 50 1.51 -0.52 -12.72
C HIS A 50 2.67 -1.36 -13.27
N PRO A 51 2.47 -2.03 -14.42
CA PRO A 51 3.53 -2.83 -15.04
C PRO A 51 4.69 -1.94 -15.48
N VAL A 52 5.91 -2.47 -15.44
CA VAL A 52 7.09 -1.79 -16.00
C VAL A 52 7.79 -2.79 -16.92
N PRO A 53 7.34 -2.86 -18.19
CA PRO A 53 7.84 -3.83 -19.15
C PRO A 53 9.35 -3.76 -19.26
N THR A 54 9.98 -4.92 -19.18
CA THR A 54 11.42 -5.09 -19.33
C THR A 54 11.65 -6.09 -20.45
N TYR A 55 12.62 -5.85 -21.31
CA TYR A 55 12.94 -6.69 -22.45
C TYR A 55 14.38 -7.16 -22.38
N ILE A 56 14.61 -8.41 -22.79
CA ILE A 56 15.92 -9.06 -22.82
C ILE A 56 16.11 -9.74 -24.18
N ARG A 57 17.35 -9.91 -24.60
CA ARG A 57 17.66 -10.55 -25.89
C ARG A 57 17.07 -11.96 -25.91
N ASP A 58 16.33 -12.29 -26.95
CA ASP A 58 15.69 -13.59 -27.08
C ASP A 58 16.73 -14.65 -27.47
N THR A 59 16.90 -15.65 -26.60
CA THR A 59 17.87 -16.74 -26.80
C THR A 59 17.19 -18.08 -26.50
N HIS A 60 17.73 -19.15 -27.09
CA HIS A 60 17.19 -20.51 -26.94
C HIS A 60 17.27 -21.07 -25.51
N THR A 61 18.03 -20.43 -24.61
CA THR A 61 18.23 -20.89 -23.23
C THR A 61 17.25 -20.28 -22.23
N ILE A 62 16.54 -19.22 -22.62
CA ILE A 62 15.61 -18.51 -21.74
C ILE A 62 14.34 -19.33 -21.51
N LYS A 63 13.89 -19.37 -20.26
CA LYS A 63 12.62 -19.99 -19.87
C LYS A 63 11.47 -19.07 -20.21
N ARG A 64 10.47 -19.62 -20.88
CA ARG A 64 9.29 -18.90 -21.36
C ARG A 64 8.02 -19.48 -20.75
N CYS A 65 7.04 -18.61 -20.60
CA CYS A 65 5.66 -18.93 -20.27
C CYS A 65 4.72 -18.28 -21.29
N THR A 66 3.53 -18.85 -21.42
CA THR A 66 2.42 -18.36 -22.22
C THR A 66 1.33 -17.79 -21.31
N GLU A 67 0.33 -17.13 -21.89
CA GLU A 67 -0.80 -16.54 -21.14
C GLU A 67 -1.60 -17.59 -20.35
N GLN A 68 -1.55 -18.86 -20.76
CA GLN A 68 -2.24 -19.98 -20.10
C GLN A 68 -1.40 -20.66 -19.02
N ASP A 69 -0.13 -20.28 -18.88
CA ASP A 69 0.73 -20.81 -17.84
C ASP A 69 0.42 -20.16 -16.49
N ILE A 70 0.63 -20.94 -15.43
CA ILE A 70 0.44 -20.51 -14.05
C ILE A 70 1.82 -20.37 -13.42
N LEU A 71 2.09 -19.21 -12.84
CA LEU A 71 3.31 -18.96 -12.07
C LEU A 71 2.99 -18.68 -10.60
N ILE A 72 3.93 -19.05 -9.74
CA ILE A 72 3.88 -18.79 -8.30
C ILE A 72 5.06 -17.87 -7.96
N ALA A 73 4.77 -16.73 -7.34
CA ALA A 73 5.78 -15.83 -6.84
C ALA A 73 6.54 -16.45 -5.66
N ARG A 74 7.87 -16.42 -5.72
CA ARG A 74 8.77 -17.21 -4.86
C ARG A 74 9.33 -16.48 -3.66
N TYR A 75 9.35 -15.15 -3.66
CA TYR A 75 10.09 -14.36 -2.68
C TYR A 75 9.35 -13.10 -2.25
N GLY A 76 9.71 -12.60 -1.08
CA GLY A 76 9.29 -11.28 -0.57
C GLY A 76 7.81 -11.18 -0.24
N ALA A 77 7.28 -9.96 -0.25
CA ALA A 77 5.88 -9.67 0.10
C ALA A 77 4.86 -10.32 -0.85
N SER A 78 5.29 -10.78 -2.02
CA SER A 78 4.44 -11.45 -3.01
C SER A 78 4.51 -12.97 -2.95
N LEU A 79 5.22 -13.55 -1.98
CA LEU A 79 5.32 -15.00 -1.82
C LEU A 79 3.94 -15.68 -1.92
N GLY A 80 3.84 -16.70 -2.78
CA GLY A 80 2.62 -17.49 -2.96
C GLY A 80 1.58 -16.84 -3.88
N ARG A 81 1.78 -15.59 -4.34
CA ARG A 81 0.90 -14.97 -5.32
C ARG A 81 0.87 -15.78 -6.61
N ILE A 82 -0.33 -16.13 -7.07
CA ILE A 82 -0.57 -16.88 -8.30
C ILE A 82 -0.75 -15.89 -9.46
N LEU A 83 0.01 -16.10 -10.53
CA LEU A 83 0.16 -15.18 -11.67
C LEU A 83 -0.16 -15.95 -12.96
N THR A 84 -0.89 -15.35 -13.88
CA THR A 84 -1.26 -15.92 -15.18
C THR A 84 -1.67 -14.79 -16.14
N GLY A 85 -1.92 -15.09 -17.42
CA GLY A 85 -2.45 -14.13 -18.39
C GLY A 85 -1.41 -13.29 -19.15
N LEU A 86 -0.11 -13.53 -18.97
CA LEU A 86 0.96 -12.86 -19.73
C LEU A 86 1.89 -13.90 -20.38
N SER A 87 2.41 -13.57 -21.56
CA SER A 87 3.40 -14.37 -22.29
C SER A 87 4.76 -13.69 -22.31
N GLY A 88 5.84 -14.46 -22.21
CA GLY A 88 7.20 -13.94 -22.24
C GLY A 88 8.20 -14.81 -21.50
N ALA A 89 9.43 -14.30 -21.39
CA ALA A 89 10.39 -14.81 -20.43
C ALA A 89 9.95 -14.43 -19.02
N TYR A 90 10.29 -15.22 -18.00
CA TYR A 90 9.93 -14.87 -16.62
C TYR A 90 11.15 -14.99 -15.71
N ASN A 91 11.22 -14.12 -14.71
CA ASN A 91 12.40 -14.03 -13.86
C ASN A 91 12.44 -15.10 -12.76
N VAL A 92 13.59 -15.24 -12.09
CA VAL A 92 13.81 -16.22 -11.00
C VAL A 92 12.89 -16.02 -9.80
N ALA A 93 12.25 -14.86 -9.66
CA ALA A 93 11.29 -14.59 -8.59
C ALA A 93 9.95 -15.29 -8.79
N MET A 94 9.75 -15.97 -9.91
CA MET A 94 8.58 -16.77 -10.20
C MET A 94 8.96 -18.21 -10.55
N ALA A 95 8.10 -19.14 -10.19
CA ALA A 95 8.15 -20.54 -10.59
C ALA A 95 6.93 -20.84 -11.44
N LYS A 96 7.13 -21.24 -12.70
CA LYS A 96 6.05 -21.75 -13.54
C LYS A 96 5.65 -23.14 -13.04
N VAL A 97 4.36 -23.42 -12.94
CA VAL A 97 3.82 -24.75 -12.62
C VAL A 97 3.65 -25.54 -13.91
N ASP A 98 4.30 -26.69 -13.99
CA ASP A 98 4.13 -27.64 -15.08
C ASP A 98 2.94 -28.56 -14.74
N ILE A 99 1.87 -28.42 -15.51
CA ILE A 99 0.57 -29.07 -15.29
C ILE A 99 0.34 -30.09 -16.41
N PRO A 100 0.09 -31.38 -16.09
CA PRO A 100 -0.26 -32.39 -17.08
C PRO A 100 -1.51 -32.02 -17.89
N GLU A 101 -1.57 -32.43 -19.17
CA GLU A 101 -2.73 -32.14 -20.05
C GLU A 101 -4.03 -32.76 -19.54
N ALA A 102 -3.93 -33.86 -18.79
CA ALA A 102 -5.06 -34.53 -18.18
C ALA A 102 -5.68 -33.75 -16.98
N ILE A 103 -5.13 -32.59 -16.59
CA ILE A 103 -5.64 -31.76 -15.49
C ILE A 103 -6.09 -30.41 -16.01
N ASP A 104 -7.28 -29.96 -15.58
CA ASP A 104 -7.79 -28.64 -15.94
C ASP A 104 -6.95 -27.54 -15.25
N ARG A 105 -6.33 -26.67 -16.07
CA ARG A 105 -5.44 -25.62 -15.57
C ARG A 105 -6.17 -24.61 -14.68
N ARG A 106 -7.45 -24.32 -14.96
CA ARG A 106 -8.25 -23.35 -14.18
C ARG A 106 -8.59 -23.92 -12.80
N PHE A 107 -8.85 -25.23 -12.72
CA PHE A 107 -8.95 -25.92 -11.43
C PHE A 107 -7.67 -25.75 -10.61
N VAL A 108 -6.49 -25.96 -11.21
CA VAL A 108 -5.19 -25.76 -10.55
C VAL A 108 -4.98 -24.30 -10.14
N TYR A 109 -5.33 -23.34 -11.00
CA TYR A 109 -5.26 -21.92 -10.67
C TYR A 109 -6.03 -21.59 -9.38
N HIS A 110 -7.27 -22.06 -9.26
CA HIS A 110 -8.07 -21.84 -8.07
C HIS A 110 -7.57 -22.64 -6.86
N LEU A 111 -7.06 -23.85 -7.07
CA LEU A 111 -6.53 -24.71 -6.01
C LEU A 111 -5.31 -24.08 -5.35
N LEU A 112 -4.40 -23.54 -6.15
CA LEU A 112 -3.23 -22.83 -5.66
C LEU A 112 -3.59 -21.51 -4.98
N ARG A 113 -4.73 -20.88 -5.30
CA ARG A 113 -5.24 -19.71 -4.58
C ARG A 113 -5.93 -20.05 -3.26
N SER A 114 -6.30 -21.31 -3.06
CA SER A 114 -7.00 -21.75 -1.85
C SER A 114 -6.08 -21.81 -0.64
N GLU A 115 -6.67 -21.75 0.55
CA GLU A 115 -5.95 -21.87 1.82
C GLU A 115 -5.32 -23.27 2.01
N ILE A 116 -5.76 -24.28 1.25
CA ILE A 116 -5.16 -25.62 1.24
C ILE A 116 -3.70 -25.57 0.78
N PHE A 117 -3.41 -24.76 -0.25
CA PHE A 117 -2.04 -24.56 -0.73
C PHE A 117 -1.33 -23.41 -0.01
N GLN A 118 -2.04 -22.28 0.19
CA GLN A 118 -1.44 -21.06 0.70
C GLN A 118 -1.02 -21.15 2.18
N ALA A 119 -1.77 -21.87 3.03
CA ALA A 119 -1.43 -21.97 4.44
C ALA A 119 -0.14 -22.79 4.69
N PRO A 120 0.04 -24.00 4.10
CA PRO A 120 1.30 -24.72 4.20
C PRO A 120 2.48 -23.94 3.62
N LEU A 121 2.31 -23.28 2.47
CA LEU A 121 3.38 -22.50 1.84
C LEU A 121 3.91 -21.39 2.77
N ARG A 122 3.01 -20.69 3.49
CA ARG A 122 3.39 -19.64 4.45
C ARG A 122 4.12 -20.20 5.67
N LEU A 123 3.88 -21.45 6.06
CA LEU A 123 4.60 -22.10 7.16
C LEU A 123 6.04 -22.44 6.76
N VAL A 124 6.25 -22.90 5.52
CA VAL A 124 7.58 -23.27 5.04
C VAL A 124 8.50 -22.05 4.88
N SER A 125 7.95 -20.88 4.56
CA SER A 125 8.73 -19.64 4.36
C SER A 125 9.29 -19.00 5.63
N ARG A 126 8.92 -19.47 6.84
CA ARG A 126 9.41 -18.88 8.11
C ARG A 126 10.83 -19.34 8.48
N SER A 127 11.42 -20.25 7.70
CA SER A 127 12.72 -20.88 7.98
C SER A 127 13.87 -20.23 7.20
N ALA A 128 14.52 -19.20 7.74
CA ALA A 128 15.81 -18.56 7.34
C ALA A 128 16.05 -18.14 5.85
N GLN A 129 15.35 -18.69 4.87
CA GLN A 129 15.33 -18.30 3.47
C GLN A 129 14.00 -17.63 3.16
N ASN A 130 14.03 -16.37 2.68
CA ASN A 130 12.85 -15.57 2.39
C ASN A 130 12.13 -16.00 1.09
N GLY A 131 11.81 -17.29 0.92
CA GLY A 131 11.08 -17.83 -0.22
C GLY A 131 10.84 -19.34 -0.17
N PHE A 132 10.43 -19.93 -1.31
CA PHE A 132 10.29 -21.39 -1.45
C PHE A 132 11.13 -22.00 -2.57
N ASN A 133 11.50 -23.27 -2.38
CA ASN A 133 12.14 -24.15 -3.34
C ASN A 133 11.25 -25.38 -3.65
N LYS A 134 11.70 -26.26 -4.55
CA LYS A 134 10.92 -27.42 -4.99
C LYS A 134 10.60 -28.41 -3.86
N LYS A 135 11.50 -28.60 -2.90
CA LYS A 135 11.30 -29.50 -1.75
C LYS A 135 10.26 -28.96 -0.78
N ASP A 136 10.22 -27.64 -0.62
CA ASP A 136 9.31 -26.94 0.30
C ASP A 136 7.84 -27.19 -0.04
N ILE A 137 7.52 -27.26 -1.34
CA ILE A 137 6.15 -27.48 -1.80
C ILE A 137 5.86 -28.96 -2.11
N ALA A 138 6.89 -29.82 -2.13
CA ALA A 138 6.76 -31.19 -2.63
C ALA A 138 5.72 -32.02 -1.89
N GLU A 139 5.69 -31.87 -0.58
CA GLU A 139 4.85 -32.65 0.34
C GLU A 139 3.52 -31.96 0.64
N ILE A 140 3.20 -30.82 0.00
CA ILE A 140 1.89 -30.17 0.21
C ILE A 140 0.82 -31.10 -0.36
N GLU A 141 -0.09 -31.55 0.50
CA GLU A 141 -1.23 -32.38 0.13
C GLU A 141 -2.34 -31.53 -0.51
N LEU A 142 -2.78 -31.97 -1.68
CA LEU A 142 -3.76 -31.30 -2.51
C LEU A 142 -4.88 -32.28 -2.88
N PRO A 143 -6.16 -31.87 -2.72
CA PRO A 143 -7.28 -32.65 -3.21
C PRO A 143 -7.33 -32.60 -4.74
N LEU A 144 -7.47 -33.78 -5.35
CA LEU A 144 -7.65 -33.93 -6.78
C LEU A 144 -9.00 -34.59 -7.06
N ALA A 145 -9.82 -33.92 -7.87
CA ALA A 145 -11.11 -34.38 -8.36
C ALA A 145 -10.99 -35.04 -9.74
N PRO A 146 -11.97 -35.82 -10.21
CA PRO A 146 -12.06 -36.26 -11.60
C PRO A 146 -12.02 -35.09 -12.60
N LEU A 147 -11.48 -35.28 -13.82
CA LEU A 147 -11.28 -34.20 -14.78
C LEU A 147 -12.58 -33.45 -15.14
N ASN A 148 -13.67 -34.18 -15.33
CA ASN A 148 -14.96 -33.56 -15.63
C ASN A 148 -15.48 -32.72 -14.47
N GLU A 149 -15.30 -33.18 -13.23
CA GLU A 149 -15.64 -32.40 -12.05
C GLU A 149 -14.71 -31.19 -11.89
N GLN A 150 -13.40 -31.32 -12.15
CA GLN A 150 -12.47 -30.19 -12.17
C GLN A 150 -12.96 -29.07 -13.08
N LYS A 151 -13.41 -29.41 -14.30
CA LYS A 151 -14.00 -28.46 -15.26
C LYS A 151 -15.25 -27.80 -14.70
N ARG A 152 -16.19 -28.60 -14.15
CA ARG A 152 -17.44 -28.06 -13.53
C ARG A 152 -17.13 -27.10 -12.37
N ILE A 153 -16.16 -27.45 -11.52
CA ILE A 153 -15.70 -26.61 -10.39
C ILE A 153 -15.09 -25.32 -10.93
N ALA A 154 -14.19 -25.41 -11.90
CA ALA A 154 -13.53 -24.26 -12.50
C ALA A 154 -14.54 -23.30 -13.13
N ASP A 155 -15.46 -23.81 -13.96
CA ASP A 155 -16.52 -23.00 -14.59
C ASP A 155 -17.39 -22.29 -13.54
N LYS A 156 -17.74 -23.00 -12.46
CA LYS A 156 -18.55 -22.43 -11.38
C LYS A 156 -17.79 -21.37 -10.59
N LEU A 157 -16.51 -21.61 -10.29
CA LEU A 157 -15.65 -20.66 -9.60
C LEU A 157 -15.41 -19.41 -10.45
N ASP A 158 -15.08 -19.56 -11.74
CA ASP A 158 -14.90 -18.44 -12.66
C ASP A 158 -16.15 -17.56 -12.67
N ALA A 159 -17.33 -18.15 -12.88
CA ALA A 159 -18.59 -17.41 -12.91
C ALA A 159 -18.92 -16.69 -11.59
N LEU A 160 -18.67 -17.34 -10.44
CA LEU A 160 -18.96 -16.74 -9.13
C LEU A 160 -17.94 -15.68 -8.73
N LEU A 161 -16.65 -15.92 -8.96
CA LEU A 161 -15.59 -14.99 -8.61
C LEU A 161 -15.63 -13.74 -9.49
N THR A 162 -15.95 -13.85 -10.78
CA THR A 162 -16.20 -12.67 -11.63
C THR A 162 -17.34 -11.80 -11.08
N ARG A 163 -18.41 -12.41 -10.55
CA ARG A 163 -19.51 -11.66 -9.89
C ARG A 163 -19.05 -11.00 -8.59
N VAL A 164 -18.21 -11.67 -7.80
CA VAL A 164 -17.63 -11.12 -6.57
C VAL A 164 -16.74 -9.92 -6.90
N ASP A 165 -15.87 -10.04 -7.90
CA ASP A 165 -14.97 -8.97 -8.33
C ASP A 165 -15.76 -7.77 -8.86
N THR A 166 -16.79 -8.00 -9.67
CA THR A 166 -17.72 -6.92 -10.12
C THR A 166 -18.40 -6.22 -8.93
N CYS A 167 -18.76 -6.97 -7.89
CA CYS A 167 -19.36 -6.42 -6.68
C CYS A 167 -18.35 -5.55 -5.92
N ARG A 168 -17.11 -6.04 -5.76
CA ARG A 168 -16.00 -5.31 -5.13
C ARG A 168 -15.76 -3.98 -5.84
N GLU A 169 -15.60 -3.98 -7.16
CA GLU A 169 -15.38 -2.76 -7.96
C GLU A 169 -16.51 -1.73 -7.79
N ARG A 170 -17.76 -2.17 -7.69
CA ARG A 170 -18.90 -1.28 -7.45
C ARG A 170 -18.87 -0.68 -6.05
N LEU A 171 -18.54 -1.49 -5.04
CA LEU A 171 -18.43 -1.06 -3.66
C LEU A 171 -17.29 -0.04 -3.49
N GLU A 172 -16.14 -0.23 -4.14
CA GLU A 172 -14.99 0.68 -4.09
C GLU A 172 -15.30 2.10 -4.59
N ARG A 173 -16.37 2.29 -5.39
CA ARG A 173 -16.83 3.60 -5.84
C ARG A 173 -17.60 4.37 -4.76
N ILE A 174 -18.06 3.74 -3.70
CA ILE A 174 -18.92 4.37 -2.67
C ILE A 174 -18.14 5.38 -1.81
N PRO A 175 -16.96 5.06 -1.23
CA PRO A 175 -16.21 6.02 -0.42
C PRO A 175 -15.95 7.37 -1.07
N PRO A 176 -15.49 7.46 -2.35
CA PRO A 176 -15.28 8.77 -2.98
C PRO A 176 -16.60 9.52 -3.23
N ILE A 177 -17.72 8.83 -3.48
CA ILE A 177 -19.05 9.47 -3.60
C ILE A 177 -19.47 10.07 -2.27
N LEU A 178 -19.36 9.33 -1.17
CA LEU A 178 -19.70 9.83 0.17
C LEU A 178 -18.84 11.02 0.57
N LYS A 179 -17.54 10.99 0.24
CA LYS A 179 -16.64 12.14 0.43
C LYS A 179 -17.10 13.38 -0.33
N ARG A 180 -17.43 13.25 -1.62
CA ARG A 180 -17.96 14.36 -2.44
C ARG A 180 -19.29 14.88 -1.88
N PHE A 181 -20.15 13.99 -1.42
CA PHE A 181 -21.44 14.37 -0.85
C PHE A 181 -21.25 15.19 0.45
N ARG A 182 -20.32 14.81 1.34
CA ARG A 182 -19.97 15.62 2.52
C ARG A 182 -19.51 17.03 2.13
N GLN A 183 -18.66 17.14 1.11
CA GLN A 183 -18.17 18.43 0.62
C GLN A 183 -19.30 19.29 0.03
N ALA A 184 -20.23 18.68 -0.73
CA ALA A 184 -21.38 19.37 -1.28
C ALA A 184 -22.33 19.88 -0.18
N VAL A 185 -22.56 19.09 0.87
CA VAL A 185 -23.38 19.52 2.03
C VAL A 185 -22.75 20.71 2.74
N LEU A 186 -21.42 20.71 2.96
CA LEU A 186 -20.71 21.84 3.55
C LEU A 186 -20.77 23.09 2.67
N ALA A 187 -20.62 22.94 1.35
CA ALA A 187 -20.72 24.04 0.41
C ALA A 187 -22.13 24.65 0.44
N ALA A 188 -23.18 23.84 0.35
CA ALA A 188 -24.56 24.29 0.43
C ALA A 188 -24.89 24.95 1.78
N ALA A 189 -24.32 24.42 2.88
CA ALA A 189 -24.51 24.96 4.22
C ALA A 189 -23.88 26.35 4.40
N THR A 190 -22.80 26.65 3.68
CA THR A 190 -22.00 27.88 3.85
C THR A 190 -22.26 28.91 2.76
N SER A 191 -23.01 28.54 1.71
CA SER A 191 -23.55 29.45 0.69
C SER A 191 -25.01 29.85 0.95
N GLY A 192 -25.69 29.19 1.88
CA GLY A 192 -27.11 29.38 2.17
C GLY A 192 -28.05 28.54 1.29
N GLN A 193 -27.55 27.82 0.29
CA GLN A 193 -28.40 26.95 -0.55
C GLN A 193 -29.09 25.84 0.26
N LEU A 194 -28.47 25.37 1.34
CA LEU A 194 -29.04 24.29 2.17
C LEU A 194 -30.34 24.71 2.88
N THR A 195 -30.63 25.99 3.01
CA THR A 195 -31.77 26.55 3.78
C THR A 195 -32.62 27.53 2.98
N GLU A 196 -32.59 27.44 1.65
CA GLU A 196 -33.36 28.33 0.77
C GLU A 196 -34.88 28.24 0.99
N ASP A 197 -35.44 27.03 0.94
CA ASP A 197 -36.84 26.72 1.30
C ASP A 197 -37.24 27.28 2.68
N TRP A 198 -36.35 27.20 3.66
CA TRP A 198 -36.62 27.69 5.00
C TRP A 198 -36.67 29.22 5.05
N ARG A 199 -35.88 29.91 4.22
CA ARG A 199 -35.94 31.38 4.13
C ARG A 199 -37.24 31.86 3.48
N GLU A 200 -37.80 31.13 2.52
CA GLU A 200 -39.11 31.45 1.92
C GLU A 200 -40.22 31.52 2.98
N GLU A 201 -40.18 30.62 3.96
CA GLU A 201 -41.15 30.56 5.06
C GLU A 201 -40.83 31.50 6.23
N ASN A 202 -39.64 32.13 6.26
CA ASN A 202 -39.16 32.91 7.40
C ASN A 202 -38.51 34.24 6.96
N PHE A 203 -39.23 35.05 6.18
CA PHE A 203 -38.73 36.31 5.62
C PHE A 203 -38.54 37.44 6.66
N ASP A 204 -39.27 37.40 7.79
CA ASP A 204 -39.24 38.43 8.85
C ASP A 204 -38.14 38.23 9.91
N ILE A 205 -37.09 37.46 9.61
CA ILE A 205 -36.03 37.20 10.59
C ILE A 205 -35.10 38.40 10.75
N GLU A 206 -34.80 38.76 12.00
CA GLU A 206 -33.78 39.77 12.28
C GLU A 206 -32.42 39.41 11.66
N PRO A 207 -31.78 40.35 10.95
CA PRO A 207 -30.48 40.14 10.34
C PRO A 207 -29.40 39.69 11.34
N ALA A 208 -28.32 39.15 10.79
CA ALA A 208 -27.13 38.80 11.56
C ALA A 208 -26.60 39.97 12.42
N LEU A 209 -26.59 39.79 13.75
CA LEU A 209 -26.05 40.77 14.69
C LEU A 209 -24.55 40.58 14.94
N VAL A 210 -23.76 41.60 14.61
CA VAL A 210 -22.32 41.66 14.92
C VAL A 210 -22.08 42.54 16.15
N LYS A 211 -21.54 41.95 17.22
CA LYS A 211 -21.38 42.63 18.53
C LYS A 211 -20.25 43.67 18.55
N LYS A 212 -19.21 43.52 17.70
CA LYS A 212 -18.03 44.41 17.67
C LYS A 212 -17.52 44.59 16.23
N LYS A 213 -17.09 45.80 15.85
CA LYS A 213 -16.46 46.08 14.55
C LYS A 213 -14.99 46.44 14.72
N THR A 214 -14.21 45.54 15.31
CA THR A 214 -12.79 45.76 15.63
C THR A 214 -11.88 45.48 14.44
N TYR A 215 -12.23 44.50 13.61
CA TYR A 215 -11.44 44.05 12.47
C TYR A 215 -12.13 44.42 11.15
N SER A 216 -11.36 44.90 10.17
CA SER A 216 -11.79 44.99 8.77
C SER A 216 -11.69 43.61 8.09
N LEU A 217 -12.49 43.38 7.05
CA LEU A 217 -12.33 42.19 6.22
C LEU A 217 -10.96 42.16 5.55
N ALA A 218 -10.37 40.97 5.42
CA ALA A 218 -9.09 40.78 4.75
C ALA A 218 -9.15 40.98 3.23
N VAL A 219 -10.35 41.02 2.64
CA VAL A 219 -10.62 41.19 1.22
C VAL A 219 -11.79 42.15 1.02
N SER A 220 -11.92 42.69 -0.19
CA SER A 220 -13.05 43.56 -0.54
C SER A 220 -14.36 42.77 -0.57
N LYS A 221 -15.48 43.41 -0.21
CA LYS A 221 -16.80 42.73 -0.24
C LYS A 221 -17.21 42.34 -1.67
N GLU A 222 -16.72 43.09 -2.66
CA GLU A 222 -16.98 42.88 -4.08
C GLU A 222 -16.28 41.63 -4.65
N ASP A 223 -15.20 41.18 -4.01
CA ASP A 223 -14.46 39.96 -4.40
C ASP A 223 -15.06 38.68 -3.78
N LEU A 224 -16.05 38.84 -2.89
CA LEU A 224 -16.69 37.72 -2.20
C LEU A 224 -17.93 37.25 -2.97
N PRO A 225 -18.26 35.95 -2.91
CA PRO A 225 -19.49 35.44 -3.49
C PRO A 225 -20.73 36.14 -2.93
N LEU A 226 -21.76 36.27 -3.76
CA LEU A 226 -23.08 36.72 -3.32
C LEU A 226 -23.64 35.77 -2.26
N LEU A 227 -24.25 36.35 -1.23
CA LEU A 227 -24.95 35.64 -0.16
C LEU A 227 -26.44 35.94 -0.22
N PRO A 228 -27.29 35.13 0.44
CA PRO A 228 -28.68 35.51 0.67
C PRO A 228 -28.80 36.88 1.33
N ASP A 229 -29.86 37.63 1.04
CA ASP A 229 -30.06 39.01 1.52
C ASP A 229 -30.08 39.13 3.06
N THR A 230 -30.42 38.05 3.76
CA THR A 230 -30.44 38.00 5.23
C THR A 230 -29.07 37.76 5.86
N TRP A 231 -28.04 37.45 5.06
CA TRP A 231 -26.69 37.12 5.52
C TRP A 231 -25.74 38.32 5.35
N GLU A 232 -24.66 38.33 6.13
CA GLU A 232 -23.60 39.33 5.96
C GLU A 232 -22.21 38.68 5.96
N TRP A 233 -21.32 39.19 5.09
CA TRP A 233 -19.89 38.96 5.21
C TRP A 233 -19.29 39.80 6.35
N VAL A 234 -18.76 39.13 7.36
CA VAL A 234 -18.16 39.75 8.54
C VAL A 234 -16.76 39.21 8.80
N ALA A 235 -15.90 40.00 9.44
CA ALA A 235 -14.62 39.48 9.92
C ALA A 235 -14.85 38.48 11.07
N LEU A 236 -14.27 37.28 11.02
CA LEU A 236 -14.50 36.24 12.03
C LEU A 236 -14.26 36.73 13.47
N GLY A 237 -13.21 37.52 13.69
CA GLY A 237 -12.86 38.09 15.00
C GLY A 237 -13.86 39.12 15.54
N ASN A 238 -14.75 39.64 14.69
CA ASN A 238 -15.86 40.52 15.09
C ASN A 238 -17.06 39.74 15.65
N TYR A 239 -17.19 38.46 15.25
CA TYR A 239 -18.29 37.58 15.67
C TYR A 239 -17.89 36.62 16.79
N ALA A 240 -16.68 36.07 16.75
CA ALA A 240 -16.17 35.11 17.71
C ALA A 240 -14.81 35.51 18.28
N GLN A 241 -14.59 35.24 19.57
CA GLN A 241 -13.31 35.44 20.21
C GLN A 241 -12.31 34.38 19.74
N CYS A 242 -11.30 34.80 19.00
CA CYS A 242 -10.17 33.95 18.62
C CYS A 242 -9.04 34.08 19.64
N SER A 243 -8.58 32.98 20.22
CA SER A 243 -7.50 33.00 21.20
C SER A 243 -6.59 31.78 21.09
N ARG A 244 -5.29 32.04 21.08
CA ARG A 244 -4.27 31.00 20.95
C ARG A 244 -4.20 30.13 22.20
N GLY A 245 -3.96 28.83 21.99
CA GLY A 245 -3.59 27.91 23.06
C GLY A 245 -2.30 28.32 23.76
N ARG A 246 -2.01 27.70 24.90
CA ARG A 246 -0.84 28.06 25.70
C ARG A 246 -0.30 26.84 26.42
N PHE A 247 1.02 26.73 26.36
CA PHE A 247 1.85 25.96 27.28
C PHE A 247 3.22 26.65 27.27
N SER A 248 3.56 27.45 28.29
CA SER A 248 4.71 28.37 28.21
C SER A 248 6.06 27.71 28.52
N VAL A 249 6.07 26.57 29.20
CA VAL A 249 7.32 25.89 29.63
C VAL A 249 7.99 25.14 28.48
N ARG A 250 9.32 25.11 28.51
CA ARG A 250 10.17 24.37 27.56
C ARG A 250 11.21 23.55 28.36
N PRO A 251 11.46 22.28 28.00
CA PRO A 251 10.84 21.52 26.91
C PRO A 251 9.37 21.18 27.19
N ARG A 252 8.54 21.04 26.14
CA ARG A 252 7.08 20.87 26.29
C ARG A 252 6.67 19.54 26.93
N ASN A 253 7.58 18.58 27.05
CA ASN A 253 7.33 17.23 27.54
C ASN A 253 7.87 17.00 28.97
N ASP A 254 8.19 18.06 29.72
CA ASP A 254 8.63 17.94 31.10
C ASP A 254 7.55 17.24 31.96
N PRO A 255 7.80 16.03 32.48
CA PRO A 255 6.82 15.26 33.25
C PRO A 255 6.27 15.98 34.48
N ALA A 256 6.99 16.98 35.02
CA ALA A 256 6.58 17.72 36.21
C ALA A 256 5.24 18.48 36.05
N TYR A 257 4.78 18.69 34.82
CA TYR A 257 3.56 19.45 34.49
C TYR A 257 2.39 18.55 34.06
N PHE A 258 2.61 17.24 33.91
CA PHE A 258 1.62 16.29 33.40
C PHE A 258 1.08 15.37 34.50
N ASN A 259 0.18 14.45 34.10
CA ASN A 259 -0.44 13.44 34.97
C ASN A 259 -1.31 14.04 36.08
N GLY A 260 -2.15 15.02 35.72
CA GLY A 260 -3.16 15.58 36.62
C GLY A 260 -4.57 15.35 36.12
N GLU A 261 -5.48 16.26 36.47
CA GLU A 261 -6.92 16.12 36.20
C GLU A 261 -7.39 16.90 34.96
N HIS A 262 -6.60 17.85 34.45
CA HIS A 262 -7.05 18.74 33.37
C HIS A 262 -6.68 18.17 32.01
N PRO A 263 -7.65 17.86 31.13
CA PRO A 263 -7.38 17.34 29.79
C PRO A 263 -6.48 18.27 28.98
N PHE A 264 -5.51 17.69 28.28
CA PHE A 264 -4.57 18.42 27.43
C PHE A 264 -4.45 17.74 26.06
N ILE A 265 -4.82 18.47 25.01
CA ILE A 265 -4.79 17.96 23.63
C ILE A 265 -3.68 18.60 22.81
N GLN A 266 -3.15 17.83 21.87
CA GLN A 266 -2.17 18.26 20.87
C GLN A 266 -2.79 18.30 19.47
N ILE A 267 -2.05 18.83 18.49
CA ILE A 267 -2.53 18.94 17.11
C ILE A 267 -2.94 17.60 16.49
N GLY A 268 -2.32 16.49 16.93
CA GLY A 268 -2.62 15.14 16.45
C GLY A 268 -3.88 14.52 17.08
N ASP A 269 -4.50 15.20 18.05
CA ASP A 269 -5.76 14.76 18.66
C ASP A 269 -6.98 15.40 17.98
N LEU A 270 -6.79 16.33 17.03
CA LEU A 270 -7.87 16.89 16.24
C LEU A 270 -8.37 15.88 15.19
N PRO A 271 -9.69 15.77 14.99
CA PRO A 271 -10.25 14.93 13.93
C PRO A 271 -9.86 15.46 12.55
N SER A 272 -9.50 14.57 11.63
CA SER A 272 -9.15 14.94 10.25
C SER A 272 -10.33 15.49 9.45
N GLU A 273 -11.54 14.99 9.76
CA GLU A 273 -12.80 15.33 9.12
C GLU A 273 -13.67 16.26 9.98
N GLY A 274 -13.10 16.86 11.03
CA GLY A 274 -13.81 17.74 11.97
C GLY A 274 -14.77 17.03 12.92
N GLY A 275 -15.48 17.80 13.74
CA GLY A 275 -16.51 17.30 14.67
C GLY A 275 -16.10 17.40 16.13
N TRP A 276 -16.74 16.61 16.99
CA TRP A 276 -16.50 16.66 18.43
C TRP A 276 -15.19 15.96 18.81
N ILE A 277 -14.36 16.65 19.59
CA ILE A 277 -13.19 16.09 20.27
C ILE A 277 -13.68 15.48 21.58
N THR A 278 -13.85 14.16 21.59
CA THR A 278 -14.46 13.41 22.71
C THR A 278 -13.44 12.68 23.58
N SER A 279 -12.17 12.65 23.19
CA SER A 279 -11.10 11.97 23.91
C SER A 279 -9.82 12.81 23.95
N HIS A 280 -8.99 12.57 24.96
CA HIS A 280 -7.64 13.14 25.09
C HIS A 280 -6.66 12.04 25.50
N LYS A 281 -5.38 12.24 25.19
CA LYS A 281 -4.30 11.28 25.53
C LYS A 281 -3.45 11.72 26.72
N GLN A 282 -3.47 13.02 27.04
CA GLN A 282 -2.62 13.60 28.07
C GLN A 282 -3.46 14.48 29.00
N THR A 283 -3.00 14.61 30.23
CA THR A 283 -3.54 15.56 31.20
C THR A 283 -2.42 16.38 31.81
N VAL A 284 -2.75 17.61 32.21
CA VAL A 284 -1.88 18.50 32.96
C VAL A 284 -2.31 18.56 34.42
N ASN A 285 -1.33 18.67 35.33
CA ASN A 285 -1.56 18.93 36.75
C ASN A 285 -1.70 20.43 37.02
N GLU A 286 -1.86 20.84 38.28
CA GLU A 286 -2.03 22.26 38.64
C GLU A 286 -0.87 23.16 38.18
N LYS A 287 0.38 22.67 38.23
CA LYS A 287 1.54 23.40 37.68
C LYS A 287 1.40 23.55 36.17
N GLY A 288 0.99 22.48 35.48
CA GLY A 288 0.74 22.49 34.05
C GLY A 288 -0.41 23.40 33.64
N LEU A 289 -1.48 23.45 34.44
CA LEU A 289 -2.61 24.37 34.23
C LEU A 289 -2.17 25.84 34.36
N ALA A 290 -1.35 26.16 35.37
CA ALA A 290 -0.85 27.52 35.62
C ALA A 290 -0.03 28.08 34.43
N VAL A 291 0.63 27.22 33.66
CA VAL A 291 1.40 27.57 32.46
C VAL A 291 0.61 27.38 31.16
N SER A 292 -0.63 26.91 31.26
CA SER A 292 -1.53 26.62 30.15
C SER A 292 -2.69 27.62 30.07
N LYS A 293 -3.57 27.41 29.08
CA LYS A 293 -4.86 28.09 29.00
C LYS A 293 -5.95 27.04 28.85
N LYS A 294 -6.95 27.09 29.74
CA LYS A 294 -8.16 26.27 29.69
C LYS A 294 -9.19 26.91 28.78
N PHE A 295 -9.85 26.09 27.97
CA PHE A 295 -10.94 26.48 27.08
C PHE A 295 -12.20 25.71 27.45
N PRO A 296 -13.37 26.36 27.44
CA PRO A 296 -14.62 25.72 27.82
C PRO A 296 -15.11 24.75 26.74
N LYS A 297 -15.92 23.78 27.17
CA LYS A 297 -16.75 22.94 26.28
C LYS A 297 -17.44 23.79 25.20
N GLY A 298 -17.47 23.28 23.97
CA GLY A 298 -18.10 23.92 22.82
C GLY A 298 -17.20 24.89 22.07
N THR A 299 -15.99 25.17 22.56
CA THR A 299 -14.98 25.95 21.82
C THR A 299 -14.60 25.21 20.53
N VAL A 300 -14.58 25.94 19.41
CA VAL A 300 -14.02 25.43 18.15
C VAL A 300 -12.50 25.52 18.21
N VAL A 301 -11.80 24.47 17.83
CA VAL A 301 -10.34 24.43 17.79
C VAL A 301 -9.89 24.29 16.34
N ILE A 302 -8.91 25.08 15.92
CA ILE A 302 -8.26 24.96 14.61
C ILE A 302 -6.75 24.74 14.77
N ALA A 303 -6.21 23.77 14.05
CA ALA A 303 -4.76 23.55 13.95
C ALA A 303 -4.13 24.60 13.02
N ILE A 304 -3.01 25.18 13.47
CA ILE A 304 -2.38 26.32 12.79
C ILE A 304 -0.97 26.06 12.31
N VAL A 305 -0.39 24.87 12.49
CA VAL A 305 0.99 24.56 12.09
C VAL A 305 1.09 23.19 11.41
N GLY A 306 2.07 23.04 10.51
CA GLY A 306 2.44 21.75 9.91
C GLY A 306 1.45 21.23 8.86
N SER A 307 1.39 19.91 8.70
CA SER A 307 0.50 19.25 7.71
C SER A 307 -0.97 19.26 8.11
N THR A 308 -1.29 19.58 9.36
CA THR A 308 -2.65 19.57 9.92
C THR A 308 -3.34 20.94 9.87
N ILE A 309 -2.69 21.95 9.26
CA ILE A 309 -3.26 23.30 9.13
C ILE A 309 -4.68 23.24 8.58
N GLY A 310 -5.60 23.92 9.28
CA GLY A 310 -7.01 23.97 8.91
C GLY A 310 -7.84 22.76 9.36
N ASN A 311 -7.26 21.73 10.00
CA ASN A 311 -8.07 20.75 10.72
C ASN A 311 -8.81 21.47 11.86
N THR A 312 -10.11 21.16 11.98
CA THR A 312 -10.99 21.75 13.00
C THR A 312 -11.53 20.70 13.94
N GLY A 313 -12.05 21.11 15.10
CA GLY A 313 -12.81 20.27 16.00
C GLY A 313 -13.56 21.12 17.03
N ILE A 314 -14.42 20.49 17.84
CA ILE A 314 -15.20 21.16 18.89
C ILE A 314 -14.98 20.43 20.20
N LEU A 315 -14.61 21.14 21.26
CA LEU A 315 -14.38 20.53 22.57
C LEU A 315 -15.67 19.93 23.14
N ALA A 316 -15.70 18.62 23.44
CA ALA A 316 -16.86 17.98 24.06
C ALA A 316 -16.97 18.25 25.58
N TYR A 317 -15.87 18.65 26.21
CA TYR A 317 -15.71 19.08 27.60
C TYR A 317 -14.54 20.06 27.68
N ASP A 318 -14.31 20.68 28.84
CA ASP A 318 -13.22 21.64 28.99
C ASP A 318 -11.85 21.00 28.77
N MET A 319 -10.98 21.66 28.00
CA MET A 319 -9.63 21.17 27.71
C MET A 319 -8.61 22.31 27.63
N CYS A 320 -7.36 21.99 27.89
CA CYS A 320 -6.19 22.81 27.57
C CYS A 320 -5.56 22.32 26.26
N PHE A 321 -4.85 23.19 25.56
CA PHE A 321 -4.11 22.79 24.37
C PHE A 321 -2.91 23.69 24.07
N THR A 322 -1.95 23.13 23.32
CA THR A 322 -0.70 23.82 22.96
C THR A 322 -0.92 25.10 22.13
N ASP A 323 0.11 25.93 22.08
CA ASP A 323 0.20 27.12 21.22
C ASP A 323 0.25 26.82 19.70
N SER A 324 0.11 25.56 19.30
CA SER A 324 -0.02 25.10 17.92
C SER A 324 -1.48 25.09 17.42
N MET A 325 -2.43 25.56 18.24
CA MET A 325 -3.86 25.63 17.94
C MET A 325 -4.46 26.96 18.42
N ILE A 326 -5.58 27.33 17.81
CA ILE A 326 -6.40 28.48 18.20
C ILE A 326 -7.79 27.98 18.59
N GLY A 327 -8.30 28.48 19.72
CA GLY A 327 -9.70 28.34 20.13
C GLY A 327 -10.53 29.51 19.62
N ILE A 328 -11.74 29.23 19.14
CA ILE A 328 -12.69 30.19 18.59
C ILE A 328 -14.02 29.96 19.29
N ASP A 329 -14.55 30.99 19.94
CA ASP A 329 -15.78 30.91 20.71
C ASP A 329 -16.65 32.16 20.52
N SER A 330 -17.89 31.95 20.08
CA SER A 330 -18.92 32.99 19.94
C SER A 330 -19.77 33.18 21.21
N GLY A 331 -19.65 32.26 22.18
CA GLY A 331 -20.52 32.17 23.35
C GLY A 331 -21.86 31.46 23.08
N TYR A 332 -22.12 31.00 21.84
CA TYR A 332 -23.32 30.24 21.49
C TYR A 332 -22.97 28.92 20.79
N GLN A 333 -23.46 27.80 21.32
CA GLN A 333 -23.09 26.47 20.85
C GLN A 333 -23.41 26.21 19.37
N PHE A 334 -24.61 26.60 18.90
CA PHE A 334 -24.99 26.44 17.49
C PHE A 334 -24.14 27.30 16.56
N SER A 335 -23.78 28.49 16.99
CA SER A 335 -22.89 29.38 16.26
C SER A 335 -21.47 28.80 16.18
N ASN A 336 -20.96 28.23 17.27
CA ASN A 336 -19.68 27.53 17.25
C ASN A 336 -19.73 26.30 16.32
N ARG A 337 -20.84 25.56 16.31
CA ARG A 337 -21.01 24.45 15.38
C ARG A 337 -21.02 24.91 13.92
N TYR A 338 -21.72 26.00 13.61
CA TYR A 338 -21.71 26.59 12.27
C TYR A 338 -20.34 27.15 11.86
N ILE A 339 -19.62 27.84 12.76
CA ILE A 339 -18.24 28.29 12.55
C ILE A 339 -17.34 27.11 12.18
N GLU A 340 -17.47 25.98 12.88
CA GLU A 340 -16.67 24.80 12.59
C GLU A 340 -16.99 24.21 11.21
N LEU A 341 -18.26 24.12 10.83
CA LEU A 341 -18.66 23.68 9.48
C LEU A 341 -18.10 24.61 8.40
N PHE A 342 -18.14 25.92 8.64
CA PHE A 342 -17.60 26.92 7.73
C PHE A 342 -16.08 26.81 7.57
N LEU A 343 -15.33 26.75 8.67
CA LEU A 343 -13.87 26.61 8.63
C LEU A 343 -13.45 25.29 8.02
N ARG A 344 -14.21 24.21 8.25
CA ARG A 344 -13.98 22.91 7.62
C ARG A 344 -14.17 22.96 6.11
N HIS A 345 -15.21 23.64 5.62
CA HIS A 345 -15.41 23.89 4.19
C HIS A 345 -14.23 24.68 3.59
N ARG A 346 -13.75 25.69 4.33
CA ARG A 346 -12.70 26.62 3.92
C ARG A 346 -11.26 26.15 4.20
N LYS A 347 -11.08 24.88 4.57
CA LYS A 347 -9.78 24.32 4.96
C LYS A 347 -8.67 24.60 3.93
N GLU A 348 -8.94 24.36 2.65
CA GLU A 348 -7.93 24.54 1.60
C GLU A 348 -7.62 26.02 1.32
N ASP A 349 -8.59 26.92 1.46
CA ASP A 349 -8.37 28.37 1.38
C ASP A 349 -7.45 28.84 2.51
N ILE A 350 -7.76 28.41 3.73
CA ILE A 350 -6.98 28.70 4.93
C ILE A 350 -5.55 28.16 4.80
N ARG A 351 -5.38 26.93 4.29
CA ARG A 351 -4.07 26.35 4.02
C ARG A 351 -3.31 27.18 3.02
N ARG A 352 -3.90 27.51 1.86
CA ARG A 352 -3.25 28.32 0.82
C ARG A 352 -2.71 29.63 1.36
N ILE A 353 -3.49 30.33 2.19
CA ILE A 353 -3.06 31.59 2.84
C ILE A 353 -1.83 31.34 3.74
N SER A 354 -1.80 30.24 4.49
CA SER A 354 -0.68 29.90 5.37
C SER A 354 0.63 29.60 4.64
N TYR A 355 0.58 29.11 3.39
CA TYR A 355 1.76 28.78 2.57
C TYR A 355 2.27 29.98 1.74
N ALA A 356 1.55 31.09 1.69
CA ALA A 356 1.92 32.24 0.86
C ALA A 356 3.15 33.02 1.38
N GLY A 357 3.50 32.88 2.67
CA GLY A 357 4.74 33.44 3.21
C GLY A 357 5.86 32.40 3.13
N GLY A 358 7.00 32.74 2.53
CA GLY A 358 8.15 31.83 2.28
C GLY A 358 8.85 31.22 3.52
N GLY A 359 8.23 31.25 4.70
CA GLY A 359 8.68 30.58 5.93
C GLY A 359 7.85 29.35 6.28
N GLN A 360 8.02 28.82 7.50
CA GLN A 360 7.23 27.68 7.97
C GLN A 360 5.74 28.04 7.99
N PRO A 361 4.86 27.24 7.32
CA PRO A 361 3.44 27.51 7.23
C PRO A 361 2.81 27.62 8.63
N ASN A 362 2.16 28.76 8.90
CA ASN A 362 1.50 29.02 10.18
C ASN A 362 0.34 30.01 10.03
N ILE A 363 -0.82 29.73 10.64
CA ILE A 363 -1.93 30.68 10.72
C ILE A 363 -1.80 31.52 11.99
N LYS A 364 -1.65 32.83 11.83
CA LYS A 364 -1.63 33.78 12.94
C LYS A 364 -3.01 34.37 13.21
N LEU A 365 -3.20 34.95 14.40
CA LEU A 365 -4.46 35.63 14.76
C LEU A 365 -4.74 36.82 13.84
N GLU A 366 -3.70 37.49 13.35
CA GLU A 366 -3.79 38.60 12.40
C GLU A 366 -4.31 38.15 11.03
N VAL A 367 -4.25 36.86 10.71
CA VAL A 367 -4.85 36.26 9.51
C VAL A 367 -6.28 35.79 9.81
N LEU A 368 -6.50 35.18 10.97
CA LEU A 368 -7.78 34.56 11.30
C LEU A 368 -8.86 35.58 11.72
N ASN A 369 -8.50 36.62 12.47
CA ASN A 369 -9.45 37.66 12.92
C ASN A 369 -10.12 38.41 11.75
N PRO A 370 -9.41 38.87 10.71
CA PRO A 370 -10.03 39.52 9.55
C PRO A 370 -10.59 38.54 8.52
N TYR A 371 -10.53 37.23 8.76
CA TYR A 371 -10.97 36.21 7.81
C TYR A 371 -12.47 36.37 7.47
N PRO A 372 -12.86 36.41 6.19
CA PRO A 372 -14.26 36.55 5.78
C PRO A 372 -15.11 35.38 6.25
N PHE A 373 -16.16 35.69 7.00
CA PHE A 373 -17.12 34.72 7.54
C PHE A 373 -18.52 35.08 7.05
N ALA A 374 -19.17 34.13 6.36
CA ALA A 374 -20.55 34.28 5.91
C ALA A 374 -21.47 34.03 7.10
N LEU A 375 -22.08 35.08 7.64
CA LEU A 375 -22.86 35.04 8.87
C LEU A 375 -24.38 35.06 8.55
N PRO A 376 -25.09 33.94 8.75
CA PRO A 376 -26.56 33.90 8.76
C PRO A 376 -27.12 34.47 10.07
N PRO A 377 -28.43 34.80 10.11
CA PRO A 377 -29.17 34.98 11.36
C PRO A 377 -29.06 33.78 12.30
N LEU A 378 -29.15 34.01 13.61
CA LEU A 378 -29.00 32.95 14.63
C LEU A 378 -30.02 31.81 14.46
N ALA A 379 -31.26 32.12 14.09
CA ALA A 379 -32.30 31.13 13.83
C ALA A 379 -31.91 30.22 12.65
N GLU A 380 -31.34 30.81 11.60
CA GLU A 380 -30.90 30.08 10.42
C GLU A 380 -29.65 29.23 10.70
N GLN A 381 -28.69 29.74 11.47
CA GLN A 381 -27.53 28.94 11.90
C GLN A 381 -27.95 27.63 12.57
N ARG A 382 -28.97 27.69 13.46
CA ARG A 382 -29.54 26.49 14.08
C ARG A 382 -30.12 25.54 13.04
N LYS A 383 -30.89 26.06 12.08
CA LYS A 383 -31.49 25.26 11.01
C LYS A 383 -30.44 24.58 10.12
N ILE A 384 -29.41 25.32 9.71
CA ILE A 384 -28.27 24.81 8.95
C ILE A 384 -27.61 23.67 9.72
N VAL A 385 -27.25 23.90 10.98
CA VAL A 385 -26.61 22.88 11.83
C VAL A 385 -27.46 21.61 11.92
N CYS A 386 -28.76 21.75 12.20
CA CYS A 386 -29.67 20.60 12.28
C CYS A 386 -29.74 19.81 10.96
N ARG A 387 -29.82 20.49 9.80
CA ARG A 387 -29.85 19.84 8.49
C ARG A 387 -28.53 19.14 8.17
N VAL A 388 -27.41 19.79 8.43
CA VAL A 388 -26.07 19.20 8.21
C VAL A 388 -25.88 17.98 9.10
N ASP A 389 -26.22 18.07 10.39
CA ASP A 389 -26.06 16.95 11.32
C ASP A 389 -26.96 15.76 10.92
N ALA A 390 -28.20 16.00 10.46
CA ALA A 390 -29.07 14.96 9.93
C ALA A 390 -28.50 14.29 8.66
N LEU A 391 -28.01 15.08 7.71
CA LEU A 391 -27.38 14.56 6.49
C LEU A 391 -26.10 13.79 6.81
N PHE A 392 -25.27 14.28 7.72
CA PHE A 392 -24.04 13.59 8.12
C PHE A 392 -24.31 12.29 8.88
N ALA A 393 -25.36 12.24 9.71
CA ALA A 393 -25.81 11.01 10.34
C ALA A 393 -26.24 9.97 9.28
N TYR A 394 -26.97 10.40 8.26
CA TYR A 394 -27.34 9.53 7.13
C TYR A 394 -26.10 9.01 6.38
N ILE A 395 -25.12 9.87 6.11
CA ILE A 395 -23.85 9.46 5.48
C ILE A 395 -23.11 8.44 6.35
N ASN A 396 -23.02 8.67 7.67
CA ASN A 396 -22.36 7.72 8.59
C ASN A 396 -23.05 6.35 8.57
N HIS A 397 -24.38 6.31 8.49
CA HIS A 397 -25.15 5.08 8.37
C HIS A 397 -24.85 4.35 7.04
N LEU A 398 -24.77 5.08 5.93
CA LEU A 398 -24.37 4.52 4.63
C LEU A 398 -22.93 3.99 4.65
N GLU A 399 -22.00 4.71 5.28
CA GLU A 399 -20.61 4.24 5.46
C GLU A 399 -20.58 2.93 6.26
N ALA A 400 -21.33 2.83 7.36
CA ALA A 400 -21.40 1.60 8.15
C ALA A 400 -21.98 0.42 7.34
N HIS A 401 -23.04 0.65 6.57
CA HIS A 401 -23.63 -0.35 5.68
C HIS A 401 -22.65 -0.80 4.60
N TYR A 402 -21.94 0.15 3.98
CA TYR A 402 -20.89 -0.12 3.02
C TYR A 402 -19.78 -0.99 3.63
N GLN A 403 -19.27 -0.65 4.81
CA GLN A 403 -18.20 -1.41 5.46
C GLN A 403 -18.63 -2.85 5.77
N ALA A 404 -19.87 -3.05 6.22
CA ALA A 404 -20.42 -4.38 6.44
C ALA A 404 -20.53 -5.19 5.15
N ALA A 405 -21.05 -4.59 4.07
CA ALA A 405 -21.16 -5.24 2.76
C ALA A 405 -19.78 -5.58 2.17
N HIS A 406 -18.83 -4.65 2.25
CA HIS A 406 -17.45 -4.85 1.80
C HIS A 406 -16.80 -6.02 2.55
N ALA A 407 -16.90 -6.06 3.88
CA ALA A 407 -16.37 -7.15 4.69
C ALA A 407 -17.00 -8.52 4.36
N GLN A 408 -18.27 -8.56 3.97
CA GLN A 408 -18.92 -9.80 3.51
C GLN A 408 -18.37 -10.25 2.16
N VAL A 409 -18.24 -9.32 1.20
CA VAL A 409 -17.69 -9.63 -0.14
C VAL A 409 -16.27 -10.18 -0.05
N GLU A 410 -15.43 -9.62 0.82
CA GLU A 410 -14.07 -10.11 1.06
C GLU A 410 -14.01 -11.53 1.63
N ARG A 411 -15.08 -11.99 2.29
CA ARG A 411 -15.19 -13.37 2.79
C ARG A 411 -15.72 -14.36 1.76
N LEU A 412 -16.30 -13.90 0.65
CA LEU A 412 -16.91 -14.78 -0.36
C LEU A 412 -15.85 -15.59 -1.11
N THR A 413 -14.76 -14.96 -1.57
CA THR A 413 -13.69 -15.68 -2.28
C THR A 413 -13.13 -16.86 -1.50
N PRO A 414 -12.64 -16.69 -0.24
CA PRO A 414 -12.12 -17.82 0.53
C PRO A 414 -13.21 -18.86 0.83
N ALA A 415 -14.46 -18.45 1.09
CA ALA A 415 -15.56 -19.37 1.33
C ALA A 415 -15.91 -20.22 0.09
N LEU A 416 -15.90 -19.62 -1.10
CA LEU A 416 -16.15 -20.28 -2.37
C LEU A 416 -15.04 -21.29 -2.70
N LEU A 417 -13.78 -20.89 -2.56
CA LEU A 417 -12.64 -21.80 -2.75
C LEU A 417 -12.70 -22.95 -1.74
N ALA A 418 -13.00 -22.66 -0.48
CA ALA A 418 -13.11 -23.71 0.54
C ALA A 418 -14.27 -24.69 0.25
N LYS A 419 -15.42 -24.21 -0.26
CA LYS A 419 -16.52 -25.07 -0.71
C LYS A 419 -16.16 -25.89 -1.94
N ALA A 420 -15.45 -25.29 -2.90
CA ALA A 420 -15.00 -25.97 -4.11
C ALA A 420 -14.14 -27.18 -3.77
N PHE A 421 -13.11 -27.00 -2.94
CA PHE A 421 -12.15 -28.05 -2.61
C PHE A 421 -12.58 -28.98 -1.47
N ARG A 422 -13.84 -28.87 -1.03
CA ARG A 422 -14.55 -29.89 -0.25
C ARG A 422 -15.60 -30.64 -1.08
N GLY A 423 -15.70 -30.38 -2.38
CA GLY A 423 -16.72 -30.95 -3.27
C GLY A 423 -18.16 -30.50 -2.96
N GLU A 424 -18.32 -29.36 -2.29
CA GLU A 424 -19.64 -28.80 -1.91
C GLU A 424 -20.15 -27.75 -2.92
N LEU A 425 -19.35 -27.39 -3.92
CA LEU A 425 -19.68 -26.29 -4.85
C LEU A 425 -20.50 -26.75 -6.06
N VAL A 426 -20.29 -27.97 -6.52
CA VAL A 426 -20.98 -28.58 -7.65
C VAL A 426 -21.48 -29.97 -7.28
N PRO A 427 -22.55 -30.49 -7.90
CA PRO A 427 -22.97 -31.88 -7.72
C PRO A 427 -21.90 -32.88 -8.17
N GLN A 428 -21.80 -33.98 -7.44
CA GLN A 428 -21.00 -35.16 -7.81
C GLN A 428 -21.69 -35.95 -8.92
N ASP A 429 -20.94 -36.51 -9.87
CA ASP A 429 -21.46 -37.38 -10.93
C ASP A 429 -20.82 -38.78 -10.83
N PRO A 430 -21.59 -39.84 -10.53
CA PRO A 430 -21.08 -41.21 -10.42
C PRO A 430 -20.44 -41.75 -11.72
N ASN A 431 -20.70 -41.13 -12.88
CA ASN A 431 -20.11 -41.52 -14.15
C ASN A 431 -18.79 -40.81 -14.45
N ASP A 432 -18.33 -39.92 -13.57
CA ASP A 432 -17.01 -39.32 -13.73
C ASP A 432 -15.91 -40.39 -13.64
N GLU A 433 -14.85 -40.20 -14.42
CA GLU A 433 -13.69 -41.08 -14.40
C GLU A 433 -13.05 -41.16 -13.01
N SER A 434 -12.47 -42.31 -12.66
CA SER A 434 -11.78 -42.44 -11.38
C SER A 434 -10.48 -41.62 -11.39
N VAL A 435 -10.19 -40.93 -10.29
CA VAL A 435 -8.90 -40.21 -10.16
C VAL A 435 -7.71 -41.16 -10.23
N SER A 436 -7.89 -42.45 -9.89
CA SER A 436 -6.87 -43.48 -10.10
C SER A 436 -6.48 -43.63 -11.58
N SER A 437 -7.46 -43.61 -12.50
CA SER A 437 -7.20 -43.67 -13.94
C SER A 437 -6.49 -42.41 -14.42
N LEU A 438 -6.88 -41.23 -13.91
CA LEU A 438 -6.22 -39.96 -14.19
C LEU A 438 -4.75 -39.96 -13.75
N LEU A 439 -4.46 -40.45 -12.54
CA LEU A 439 -3.09 -40.55 -12.02
C LEU A 439 -2.26 -41.58 -12.79
N GLU A 440 -2.87 -42.67 -13.25
CA GLU A 440 -2.20 -43.65 -14.11
C GLU A 440 -1.83 -43.03 -15.46
N GLN A 441 -2.73 -42.28 -16.09
CA GLN A 441 -2.46 -41.53 -17.32
C GLN A 441 -1.29 -40.55 -17.13
N ILE A 442 -1.28 -39.80 -16.03
CA ILE A 442 -0.18 -38.86 -15.72
C ILE A 442 1.16 -39.61 -15.57
N ARG A 443 1.15 -40.79 -14.95
CA ARG A 443 2.35 -41.63 -14.79
C ARG A 443 2.83 -42.18 -16.14
N THR A 444 1.93 -42.67 -16.98
CA THR A 444 2.27 -43.18 -18.32
C THR A 444 2.81 -42.08 -19.20
N ASP A 445 2.21 -40.88 -19.18
CA ASP A 445 2.66 -39.75 -19.97
C ASP A 445 4.03 -39.25 -19.52
N ARG A 446 4.27 -39.19 -18.20
CA ARG A 446 5.59 -38.86 -17.63
C ARG A 446 6.65 -39.90 -18.01
N ALA A 447 6.29 -41.17 -18.08
CA ALA A 447 7.21 -42.25 -18.49
C ALA A 447 7.46 -42.26 -20.01
N ALA A 448 6.47 -41.86 -20.81
CA ALA A 448 6.56 -41.78 -22.27
C ALA A 448 7.28 -40.50 -22.75
N GLN A 449 7.28 -39.43 -21.95
CA GLN A 449 8.13 -38.28 -22.21
C GLN A 449 9.59 -38.72 -22.15
N PRO A 450 10.41 -38.40 -23.17
CA PRO A 450 11.83 -38.70 -23.11
C PRO A 450 12.37 -38.00 -21.88
N SER A 451 12.83 -38.78 -20.89
CA SER A 451 13.54 -38.21 -19.77
C SER A 451 14.59 -37.28 -20.39
N LYS A 452 14.56 -36.00 -20.06
CA LYS A 452 15.79 -35.22 -20.18
C LYS A 452 16.71 -35.98 -19.27
N ALA A 453 17.51 -36.86 -19.85
CA ALA A 453 18.60 -37.49 -19.16
C ALA A 453 19.22 -36.33 -18.40
N ASN A 454 19.19 -36.43 -17.07
CA ASN A 454 20.33 -35.92 -16.35
C ASN A 454 21.47 -36.56 -17.12
N ARG A 455 22.15 -35.78 -17.96
CA ARG A 455 23.55 -36.04 -18.21
C ARG A 455 24.10 -36.01 -16.79
N ALA A 456 24.12 -37.19 -16.18
CA ALA A 456 25.27 -37.62 -15.44
C ALA A 456 26.40 -37.22 -16.36
N MET A 457 26.95 -36.03 -16.11
CA MET A 457 28.33 -35.81 -16.44
C MET A 457 28.99 -36.95 -15.71
N THR A 458 29.29 -38.01 -16.45
CA THR A 458 30.46 -38.84 -16.21
C THR A 458 31.50 -37.85 -15.72
N SER A 459 31.78 -37.93 -14.43
CA SER A 459 32.86 -37.20 -13.81
C SER A 459 34.11 -37.69 -14.52
N ARG A 460 34.46 -37.04 -15.62
CA ARG A 460 35.85 -36.89 -15.98
C ARG A 460 36.42 -36.22 -14.74
N LYS A 461 37.15 -37.02 -13.96
CA LYS A 461 38.12 -36.55 -12.99
C LYS A 461 39.11 -35.66 -13.74
N THR A 462 38.71 -34.43 -14.01
CA THR A 462 39.64 -33.34 -14.20
C THR A 462 39.75 -32.75 -12.80
N ALA A 463 40.94 -32.86 -12.21
CA ALA A 463 41.20 -32.46 -10.85
C ALA A 463 40.59 -31.09 -10.55
N ILE A 464 39.74 -31.04 -9.53
CA ILE A 464 39.20 -29.80 -8.97
C ILE A 464 40.37 -29.10 -8.28
N THR A 465 40.99 -28.12 -8.94
CA THR A 465 41.93 -27.23 -8.26
C THR A 465 41.11 -26.18 -7.52
N LYS A 466 40.97 -26.35 -6.21
CA LYS A 466 40.41 -25.34 -5.30
C LYS A 466 41.12 -24.00 -5.54
N MET A 467 40.39 -22.88 -5.57
CA MET A 467 40.98 -21.55 -5.73
C MET A 467 41.88 -21.25 -4.53
N THR A 468 43.19 -21.41 -4.72
CA THR A 468 44.26 -21.11 -3.76
C THR A 468 45.05 -19.91 -4.22
N LYS A 469 45.80 -19.29 -3.30
CA LYS A 469 46.70 -18.17 -3.61
C LYS A 469 47.63 -18.47 -4.79
N GLU A 470 48.13 -19.70 -4.87
CA GLU A 470 49.06 -20.19 -5.89
C GLU A 470 48.38 -20.35 -7.25
N SER A 471 47.13 -20.82 -7.28
CA SER A 471 46.35 -20.88 -8.52
C SER A 471 46.07 -19.49 -9.11
N VAL A 472 45.85 -18.48 -8.23
CA VAL A 472 45.68 -17.09 -8.65
C VAL A 472 47.01 -16.50 -9.13
N LYS A 473 48.14 -16.75 -8.44
CA LYS A 473 49.49 -16.36 -8.89
C LYS A 473 49.80 -16.91 -10.28
N GLU A 474 49.42 -18.16 -10.56
CA GLU A 474 49.65 -18.79 -11.86
C GLU A 474 48.76 -18.22 -12.96
N ALA A 475 47.47 -18.00 -12.68
CA ALA A 475 46.57 -17.33 -13.62
C ALA A 475 47.07 -15.92 -13.98
N ILE A 476 47.58 -15.17 -13.00
CA ILE A 476 48.19 -13.86 -13.24
C ILE A 476 49.41 -13.96 -14.17
N ARG A 477 50.23 -15.02 -14.09
CA ARG A 477 51.39 -15.22 -14.99
C ARG A 477 50.99 -15.60 -16.41
N GLN A 478 49.89 -16.32 -16.57
CA GLN A 478 49.40 -16.81 -17.86
C GLN A 478 48.61 -15.77 -18.65
N LEU A 479 48.22 -14.65 -18.01
CA LEU A 479 47.57 -13.56 -18.73
C LEU A 479 48.50 -12.97 -19.81
N PRO A 480 47.98 -12.77 -21.04
CA PRO A 480 48.77 -12.34 -22.19
C PRO A 480 49.21 -10.87 -22.12
N LYS A 481 48.62 -10.08 -21.20
CA LYS A 481 48.88 -8.66 -21.02
C LYS A 481 49.34 -8.40 -19.60
N ASP A 482 50.29 -7.48 -19.43
CA ASP A 482 50.74 -7.07 -18.10
C ASP A 482 49.75 -6.14 -17.39
N LYS A 483 48.83 -5.49 -18.14
CA LYS A 483 47.69 -4.70 -17.65
C LYS A 483 46.39 -5.47 -17.87
N PHE A 484 45.59 -5.66 -16.81
CA PHE A 484 44.32 -6.38 -16.86
C PHE A 484 43.32 -5.91 -15.78
N SER A 485 42.03 -6.18 -15.99
CA SER A 485 40.94 -5.97 -15.02
C SER A 485 40.74 -7.18 -14.11
N PHE A 486 39.98 -6.94 -13.04
CA PHE A 486 39.48 -8.02 -12.18
C PHE A 486 38.67 -9.07 -12.96
N ASP A 487 37.82 -8.64 -13.89
CA ASP A 487 37.00 -9.54 -14.69
C ASP A 487 37.83 -10.40 -15.64
N GLU A 488 38.85 -9.84 -16.31
CA GLU A 488 39.78 -10.59 -17.17
C GLU A 488 40.58 -11.64 -16.38
N LEU A 489 40.94 -11.37 -15.13
CA LEU A 489 41.57 -12.37 -14.26
C LEU A 489 40.56 -13.46 -13.85
N ARG A 490 39.33 -13.06 -13.52
CA ARG A 490 38.27 -13.99 -13.11
C ARG A 490 37.87 -14.96 -14.22
N GLU A 491 37.92 -14.54 -15.48
CA GLU A 491 37.63 -15.41 -16.63
C GLU A 491 38.55 -16.65 -16.70
N ASN A 492 39.74 -16.57 -16.08
CA ASN A 492 40.73 -17.64 -16.07
C ASN A 492 40.74 -18.48 -14.78
N LEU A 493 39.77 -18.25 -13.88
CA LEU A 493 39.72 -18.89 -12.55
C LEU A 493 38.32 -19.43 -12.24
N THR A 494 38.26 -20.60 -11.60
CA THR A 494 37.02 -21.19 -11.11
C THR A 494 36.88 -20.95 -9.60
N GLY A 495 35.97 -20.06 -9.19
CA GLY A 495 35.71 -19.73 -7.79
C GLY A 495 34.66 -18.61 -7.63
N ASP A 496 34.25 -18.33 -6.40
CA ASP A 496 33.35 -17.20 -6.11
C ASP A 496 34.11 -15.86 -6.07
N TYR A 497 33.35 -14.78 -6.28
CA TYR A 497 33.90 -13.42 -6.37
C TYR A 497 34.65 -12.98 -5.11
N ASP A 498 34.12 -13.32 -3.94
CA ASP A 498 34.64 -12.86 -2.65
C ASP A 498 35.97 -13.57 -2.33
N SER A 499 36.05 -14.88 -2.59
CA SER A 499 37.29 -15.63 -2.43
C SER A 499 38.43 -15.11 -3.33
N LEU A 500 38.14 -14.74 -4.59
CA LEU A 500 39.15 -14.18 -5.49
C LEU A 500 39.61 -12.80 -5.01
N LYS A 501 38.65 -11.97 -4.59
CA LYS A 501 38.91 -10.65 -4.03
C LYS A 501 39.82 -10.73 -2.81
N ASP A 502 39.55 -11.62 -1.86
CA ASP A 502 40.34 -11.78 -0.64
C ASP A 502 41.78 -12.24 -0.93
N ILE A 503 41.95 -13.20 -1.84
CA ILE A 503 43.28 -13.64 -2.28
C ILE A 503 44.03 -12.48 -2.95
N LEU A 504 43.35 -11.70 -3.78
CA LEU A 504 43.97 -10.60 -4.51
C LEU A 504 44.39 -9.44 -3.60
N PHE A 505 43.59 -9.12 -2.57
CA PHE A 505 43.99 -8.18 -1.51
C PHE A 505 45.20 -8.68 -0.73
N THR A 506 45.25 -9.98 -0.45
CA THR A 506 46.40 -10.60 0.21
C THR A 506 47.66 -10.48 -0.65
N LEU A 507 47.56 -10.67 -1.97
CA LEU A 507 48.68 -10.56 -2.92
C LEU A 507 49.19 -9.12 -3.07
N LEU A 508 48.28 -8.14 -3.08
CA LEU A 508 48.63 -6.71 -3.12
C LEU A 508 49.38 -6.24 -1.87
N SER A 509 49.18 -6.93 -0.76
CA SER A 509 49.72 -6.57 0.56
C SER A 509 50.98 -7.37 0.94
N GLU A 510 51.51 -8.22 0.04
CA GLU A 510 52.78 -8.94 0.27
C GLU A 510 53.96 -7.97 0.27
N ALA A 511 55.03 -8.28 1.02
CA ALA A 511 56.23 -7.44 1.10
C ALA A 511 56.93 -7.27 -0.27
N GLU A 512 56.81 -8.26 -1.15
CA GLU A 512 57.16 -8.21 -2.57
C GLU A 512 55.90 -8.54 -3.40
N PRO A 513 55.05 -7.55 -3.69
CA PRO A 513 53.78 -7.81 -4.34
C PRO A 513 54.00 -8.16 -5.81
N ILE A 514 53.42 -9.27 -6.26
CA ILE A 514 53.49 -9.72 -7.68
C ILE A 514 52.56 -8.93 -8.61
N LEU A 515 51.73 -8.05 -8.05
CA LEU A 515 50.84 -7.15 -8.79
C LEU A 515 50.69 -5.83 -8.04
N THR A 516 50.51 -4.75 -8.79
CA THR A 516 50.15 -3.42 -8.29
C THR A 516 48.78 -3.04 -8.81
N GLN A 517 48.08 -2.18 -8.07
CA GLN A 517 46.78 -1.65 -8.48
C GLN A 517 46.93 -0.16 -8.79
N VAL A 518 46.55 0.26 -10.00
CA VAL A 518 46.66 1.65 -10.44
C VAL A 518 45.32 2.10 -11.01
N PHE A 519 44.94 3.34 -10.74
CA PHE A 519 43.80 3.97 -11.40
C PHE A 519 44.23 4.43 -12.80
N ASP A 520 43.66 3.81 -13.83
CA ASP A 520 43.91 4.19 -15.20
C ASP A 520 43.11 5.46 -15.56
N GLN A 521 43.81 6.54 -15.91
CA GLN A 521 43.16 7.81 -16.21
C GLN A 521 42.43 7.83 -17.56
N GLU A 522 42.89 7.06 -18.56
CA GLU A 522 42.27 7.01 -19.88
C GLU A 522 40.95 6.21 -19.83
N GLU A 523 40.95 5.09 -19.10
CA GLU A 523 39.78 4.22 -18.98
C GLU A 523 38.88 4.54 -17.78
N ARG A 524 39.31 5.47 -16.91
CA ARG A 524 38.63 5.88 -15.66
C ARG A 524 38.24 4.68 -14.77
N ALA A 525 39.11 3.67 -14.70
CA ALA A 525 38.86 2.42 -13.98
C ALA A 525 40.12 1.90 -13.25
N MET A 526 39.93 1.12 -12.19
CA MET A 526 41.06 0.45 -11.51
C MET A 526 41.57 -0.72 -12.37
N ARG A 527 42.88 -0.78 -12.59
CA ARG A 527 43.56 -1.85 -13.31
C ARG A 527 44.66 -2.47 -12.45
N PHE A 528 44.95 -3.74 -12.71
CA PHE A 528 46.07 -4.45 -12.11
C PHE A 528 47.22 -4.52 -13.10
N PHE A 529 48.43 -4.33 -12.60
CA PHE A 529 49.68 -4.46 -13.33
C PHE A 529 50.53 -5.56 -12.70
N ARG A 530 51.12 -6.44 -13.50
CA ARG A 530 52.08 -7.44 -13.00
C ARG A 530 53.36 -6.72 -12.56
N ALA A 531 53.78 -6.90 -11.31
CA ALA A 531 54.97 -6.24 -10.80
C ALA A 531 56.26 -6.88 -11.35
N GLY A 532 57.24 -6.06 -11.73
CA GLY A 532 58.56 -6.52 -12.22
C GLY A 532 58.71 -6.65 -13.75
N LYS A 533 57.79 -6.07 -14.54
CA LYS A 533 57.95 -5.89 -16.00
C LYS A 533 57.46 -4.53 -16.45
#